data_AF-A0A119VCU8-F1
#
_entry.id   AF-A0A119VCU8-F1
#
_cell.length_a   1.000
_cell.length_b   1.000
_cell.length_c   1.000
_cell.angle_alpha   90.00
_cell.angle_beta   90.00
_cell.angle_gamma   90.00
#
_symmetry.space_group_name_H-M   'P 1'
#
loop_
_entity.id
_entity.type
_entity.pdbx_description
1 polymer ?
#
loop_
_entity_poly.entity_id
_entity_poly.type
_entity_poly.pdbx_seq_one_letter_code
_entity_poly.pdbx_strand_id
1 'polypeptide(L)' 'MIESLVCVDGKYIRPSAVVSIEPELFGGCYVYLAIETGGLFSKQHRVIVSMPPDDVARALGLASERIDNPV' A
#
# COMPACT_ATOMS: atom_id res chain seq x y z
N MET A 1 18.85 -6.50 -6.22
CA MET A 1 17.55 -6.99 -6.73
C MET A 1 16.67 -5.76 -6.89
N ILE A 2 16.17 -5.46 -8.10
CA ILE A 2 15.30 -4.29 -8.32
C ILE A 2 13.85 -4.78 -8.11
N GLU A 3 13.17 -4.27 -7.10
CA GLU A 3 11.75 -4.54 -6.90
C GLU A 3 10.93 -3.85 -8.01
N SER A 4 9.91 -4.55 -8.52
CA SER A 4 9.01 -4.01 -9.54
C SER A 4 7.96 -3.09 -8.93
N LEU A 5 7.66 -1.97 -9.61
CA LEU A 5 6.53 -1.12 -9.24
C LEU A 5 5.22 -1.78 -9.66
N VAL A 6 4.18 -1.63 -8.84
CA VAL A 6 2.83 -2.14 -9.12
C VAL A 6 1.93 -0.97 -9.49
N CYS A 7 1.18 -1.11 -10.59
CA CYS A 7 0.18 -0.12 -11.00
C CYS A 7 -1.15 -0.40 -10.30
N VAL A 8 -1.64 0.54 -9.50
CA VAL A 8 -2.93 0.51 -8.81
C VAL A 8 -3.64 1.82 -9.08
N ASP A 9 -4.83 1.78 -9.68
CA ASP A 9 -5.62 3.00 -9.98
C ASP A 9 -4.82 4.07 -10.77
N GLY A 10 -4.00 3.63 -11.72
CA GLY A 10 -3.11 4.50 -12.49
C GLY A 10 -1.91 5.07 -11.71
N LYS A 11 -1.70 4.65 -10.46
CA LYS A 11 -0.56 5.02 -9.60
C LYS A 11 0.45 3.88 -9.53
N TYR A 12 1.72 4.19 -9.73
CA TYR A 12 2.81 3.22 -9.57
C TYR A 12 3.33 3.26 -8.14
N ILE A 13 3.09 2.19 -7.39
CA ILE A 13 3.42 2.07 -5.97
C ILE A 13 4.50 0.99 -5.83
N ARG A 14 5.51 1.26 -5.01
CA ARG A 14 6.50 0.26 -4.60
C ARG A 14 5.96 -0.48 -3.37
N PRO A 15 5.65 -1.80 -3.45
CA PRO A 15 5.08 -2.53 -2.32
C PRO A 15 5.92 -2.45 -1.03
N SER A 16 7.24 -2.58 -1.11
CA SER A 16 8.13 -2.48 0.05
C SER A 16 8.13 -1.11 0.73
N ALA A 17 7.72 -0.06 0.03
CA ALA A 17 7.62 1.27 0.60
C ALA A 17 6.30 1.46 1.36
N VAL A 18 5.32 0.56 1.23
CA VAL A 18 4.01 0.71 1.88
C VAL A 18 4.13 0.42 3.37
N VAL A 19 3.74 1.40 4.18
CA VAL A 19 3.75 1.33 5.64
C VAL A 19 2.36 0.98 6.18
N SER A 20 1.32 1.57 5.60
CA SER A 20 -0.07 1.31 5.96
C SER A 20 -1.01 1.63 4.80
N ILE A 21 -2.20 1.01 4.84
CA ILE A 21 -3.32 1.31 3.95
C ILE A 21 -4.52 1.60 4.86
N GLU A 22 -5.07 2.81 4.78
CA GLU A 22 -6.21 3.22 5.61
C GLU A 22 -7.42 3.55 4.74
N PRO A 23 -8.64 3.13 5.11
CA PRO A 23 -9.84 3.45 4.36
C PRO A 23 -10.13 4.96 4.37
N GLU A 24 -10.65 5.47 3.26
CA GLU A 24 -11.14 6.85 3.17
C GLU A 24 -12.65 6.90 3.46
N LEU A 25 -13.10 7.95 4.17
CA LEU A 25 -14.50 8.12 4.59
C LEU A 25 -15.50 8.21 3.42
N PHE A 26 -15.04 8.62 2.23
CA PHE A 26 -15.87 8.81 1.04
C PHE A 26 -15.63 7.77 -0.06
N GLY A 27 -15.02 6.62 0.32
CA GLY A 27 -14.66 5.56 -0.61
C GLY A 27 -13.21 5.67 -1.07
N GLY A 28 -12.59 4.52 -1.37
CA GLY A 28 -11.15 4.43 -1.63
C GLY A 28 -10.31 4.22 -0.37
N CYS A 29 -9.00 4.48 -0.48
CA CYS A 29 -8.06 4.40 0.62
C CYS A 29 -6.84 5.32 0.44
N TYR A 30 -6.20 5.62 1.56
CA TYR A 30 -4.88 6.23 1.62
C TYR A 30 -3.81 5.15 1.75
N VAL A 31 -2.87 5.10 0.80
CA VAL A 31 -1.67 4.27 0.89
C VAL A 31 -0.52 5.13 1.40
N TYR A 32 -0.01 4.83 2.59
CA TYR A 32 1.09 5.57 3.20
C TYR A 32 2.42 4.91 2.84
N LEU A 33 3.33 5.70 2.28
CA LEU A 33 4.65 5.26 1.84
C LEU A 33 5.74 5.80 2.75
N ALA A 34 6.72 4.96 3.08
CA ALA A 34 7.97 5.35 3.69
C ALA A 34 8.76 6.22 2.72
N ILE A 35 9.20 7.39 3.18
CA ILE A 35 10.14 8.23 2.44
C ILE A 35 11.48 8.14 3.17
N GLU A 36 12.49 7.62 2.49
CA GLU A 36 13.85 7.67 2.97
C GLU A 36 14.45 9.03 2.58
N THR A 37 14.39 10.00 3.49
CA THR A 37 14.97 11.33 3.28
C THR A 37 16.11 11.55 4.26
N GLY A 38 17.35 11.35 3.81
CA GLY A 38 18.55 11.79 4.53
C GLY A 38 18.68 11.32 5.99
N GLY A 39 18.22 10.10 6.32
CA GLY A 39 18.33 9.52 7.66
C GLY A 39 17.23 9.91 8.66
N LEU A 40 16.23 10.70 8.25
CA LEU A 40 15.06 11.04 9.06
C LEU A 40 13.78 10.56 8.36
N PHE A 41 13.13 9.54 8.93
CA PHE A 41 11.80 9.09 8.51
C PHE A 41 10.74 10.13 8.91
N SER A 42 10.63 11.23 8.16
CA SER A 42 9.62 12.26 8.40
C SER A 42 8.40 12.03 7.51
N LYS A 43 7.27 11.75 8.19
CA LYS A 43 5.87 11.69 7.72
C LYS A 43 5.62 11.47 6.22
N GLN A 44 5.62 10.18 5.88
CA GLN A 44 4.64 9.45 5.07
C GLN A 44 4.00 10.20 3.88
N HIS A 45 4.55 9.98 2.68
CA HIS A 45 3.87 10.35 1.44
C HIS A 45 2.60 9.50 1.33
N ARG A 46 1.44 10.12 1.22
CA ARG A 46 0.18 9.39 1.01
C ARG A 46 -0.25 9.44 -0.45
N VAL A 47 -0.60 8.27 -0.99
CA VAL A 47 -1.21 8.13 -2.31
C VAL A 47 -2.69 7.86 -2.10
N ILE A 48 -3.54 8.69 -2.71
CA ILE A 48 -4.98 8.45 -2.75
C ILE A 48 -5.26 7.48 -3.90
N VAL A 49 -6.01 6.43 -3.57
CA VAL A 49 -6.41 5.35 -4.47
C VAL A 49 -7.92 5.17 -4.35
N SER A 50 -8.64 5.21 -5.47
CA SER A 50 -10.11 5.12 -5.52
C SER A 50 -10.65 3.68 -5.43
N MET A 51 -9.85 2.75 -4.91
CA MET A 51 -10.19 1.33 -4.74
C MET A 51 -10.29 0.95 -3.25
N PRO A 52 -11.07 -0.09 -2.89
CA PRO A 52 -11.11 -0.59 -1.52
C PRO A 52 -9.72 -1.01 -1.01
N PRO A 53 -9.43 -0.81 0.29
CA PRO A 53 -8.11 -1.09 0.86
C PRO A 53 -7.67 -2.55 0.68
N ASP A 54 -8.61 -3.51 0.73
CA ASP A 54 -8.31 -4.93 0.50
C ASP A 54 -7.87 -5.23 -0.93
N ASP A 55 -8.53 -4.62 -1.92
CA ASP A 55 -8.16 -4.78 -3.34
C ASP A 55 -6.79 -4.15 -3.62
N VAL A 56 -6.49 -3.02 -2.97
CA VAL A 56 -5.18 -2.37 -3.03
C VAL A 56 -4.10 -3.24 -2.38
N ALA A 57 -4.35 -3.77 -1.18
CA ALA A 57 -3.43 -4.67 -0.50
C ALA A 57 -3.18 -5.94 -1.33
N ARG A 58 -4.22 -6.50 -1.97
CA ARG A 58 -4.11 -7.67 -2.84
C ARG A 58 -3.34 -7.37 -4.12
N ALA A 59 -3.60 -6.22 -4.77
CA ALA A 59 -2.86 -5.80 -5.95
C ALA A 59 -1.36 -5.61 -5.66
N LEU A 60 -1.04 -5.07 -4.47
CA LEU A 60 0.32 -4.87 -4.00
C LEU A 60 0.99 -6.15 -3.48
N GLY A 61 0.28 -7.27 -3.40
CA GLY A 61 0.79 -8.52 -2.81
C GLY A 61 1.05 -8.43 -1.30
N LEU A 62 0.41 -7.47 -0.63
CA LEU A 62 0.52 -7.22 0.82
C LEU A 62 -0.59 -7.89 1.62
N ALA A 63 -1.69 -8.26 0.96
CA ALA A 63 -2.71 -9.09 1.58
C ALA A 63 -2.09 -10.46 1.85
N SER A 64 -1.67 -10.69 3.10
CA SER A 64 -1.25 -11.99 3.60
C SER A 64 -2.30 -12.99 3.17
N GLU A 65 -1.88 -14.04 2.46
CA GLU A 65 -2.69 -15.25 2.32
C GLU A 65 -3.23 -15.56 3.72
N ARG A 66 -4.53 -15.37 3.94
CA ARG A 66 -5.20 -16.03 5.05
C ARG A 66 -4.99 -17.50 4.72
N ILE A 67 -3.97 -18.09 5.34
CA ILE A 67 -3.91 -19.52 5.54
C ILE A 67 -5.22 -19.79 6.27
N ASP A 68 -6.21 -20.30 5.54
CA ASP A 68 -7.38 -20.96 6.10
C ASP A 68 -6.82 -21.95 7.13
N ASN A 69 -6.91 -21.60 8.40
CA ASN A 69 -6.59 -22.50 9.49
C ASN A 69 -7.93 -23.10 9.91
N PRO A 70 -8.29 -24.30 9.42
CA PRO A 70 -9.50 -24.97 9.87
C PRO A 70 -9.24 -25.49 11.28
N VAL A 71 -9.59 -24.71 12.29
CA VAL A 71 -9.73 -25.17 13.69
C VAL A 71 -11.17 -25.03 14.11
#